data_AF-A0A3B1CV17-F1
#
_entry.id   AF-A0A3B1CV17-F1
#
_cell.length_a   1.000
_cell.length_b   1.000
_cell.length_c   1.000
_cell.angle_alpha   90.00
_cell.angle_beta   90.00
_cell.angle_gamma   90.00
#
_symmetry.space_group_name_H-M   'P 1'
#
loop_
_entity.id
_entity.type
_entity.pdbx_description
1 polymer ?
#
loop_
_entity_poly.entity_id
_entity_poly.type
_entity_poly.pdbx_seq_one_letter_code
_entity_poly.pdbx_strand_id
1 'polypeptide(L)'
;MDAKEKKKELWAFGIVGFFVLISVWTYSMSEYYVYLIAYLWFGFVYGMALQYGRFCFSSAFRDLFAVGVPRMAVGIMIATILFAFVASLITAMGLSTFHPAPTSVHSAIGGLIFGIGMVFAGGCASGSLYKSGEGNGPA
;
A
#
# COMPACT_ATOMS: atom_id res chain seq x y z
N MET A 1 -14.34 -25.05 -15.82
CA MET A 1 -12.96 -24.55 -15.66
C MET A 1 -12.41 -24.27 -17.05
N ASP A 2 -12.79 -23.13 -17.61
CA ASP A 2 -12.46 -22.72 -18.98
C ASP A 2 -10.94 -22.61 -19.17
N ALA A 3 -10.45 -22.96 -20.36
CA ALA A 3 -9.02 -22.91 -20.70
C ALA A 3 -8.38 -21.53 -20.47
N LYS A 4 -9.19 -20.46 -20.47
CA LYS A 4 -8.80 -19.08 -20.19
C LYS A 4 -8.54 -18.82 -18.70
N GLU A 5 -9.24 -19.49 -17.78
CA GLU A 5 -8.95 -19.41 -16.34
C GLU A 5 -7.68 -20.16 -15.99
N LYS A 6 -7.48 -21.38 -16.53
CA LYS A 6 -6.26 -22.15 -16.30
C LYS A 6 -5.00 -21.40 -16.73
N LYS A 7 -5.07 -20.64 -17.83
CA LYS A 7 -3.96 -19.80 -18.31
C LYS A 7 -3.64 -18.64 -17.35
N LYS A 8 -4.66 -18.06 -16.71
CA LYS A 8 -4.50 -17.00 -15.71
C LYS A 8 -3.96 -17.55 -14.39
N GLU A 9 -4.45 -18.69 -13.94
CA GLU A 9 -3.88 -19.41 -12.78
C GLU A 9 -2.42 -19.77 -13.01
N LEU A 10 -2.07 -20.32 -14.18
CA LEU A 10 -0.66 -20.62 -14.50
C LEU A 10 0.23 -19.39 -14.48
N TRP A 11 -0.28 -18.24 -14.94
CA TRP A 11 0.44 -16.97 -14.90
C TRP A 11 0.63 -16.46 -13.46
N ALA A 12 -0.39 -16.60 -12.62
CA ALA A 12 -0.31 -16.27 -11.20
C ALA A 12 0.71 -17.16 -10.47
N PHE A 13 0.67 -18.48 -10.72
CA PHE A 13 1.65 -19.42 -10.17
C PHE A 13 3.07 -19.16 -10.71
N GLY A 14 3.22 -18.72 -11.96
CA GLY A 14 4.51 -18.32 -12.53
C GLY A 14 5.12 -17.10 -11.85
N ILE A 15 4.31 -16.06 -11.60
CA ILE A 15 4.73 -14.84 -10.88
C ILE A 15 5.13 -15.16 -9.43
N VAL A 16 4.30 -15.93 -8.72
CA VAL A 16 4.58 -16.34 -7.34
C VAL A 16 5.82 -17.23 -7.28
N GLY A 17 5.97 -18.18 -8.21
CA GLY A 17 7.14 -19.05 -8.32
C GLY A 17 8.43 -18.27 -8.57
N PHE A 18 8.39 -17.22 -9.39
CA PHE A 18 9.53 -16.33 -9.64
C PHE A 18 9.94 -15.54 -8.38
N PHE A 19 8.98 -15.01 -7.62
CA PHE A 19 9.22 -14.33 -6.35
C PHE A 19 9.81 -15.27 -5.27
N VAL A 20 9.33 -16.52 -5.23
CA VAL A 20 9.88 -17.56 -4.34
C VAL A 20 11.31 -17.91 -4.74
N LEU A 21 11.60 -18.08 -6.03
CA LEU A 21 12.95 -18.37 -6.52
C LEU A 21 13.94 -17.25 -6.19
N ILE A 22 13.54 -15.98 -6.37
CA ILE A 22 14.35 -14.83 -5.97
C ILE A 22 14.61 -14.83 -4.46
N SER A 23 13.59 -15.15 -3.66
CA SER A 23 13.70 -15.21 -2.19
C SER A 23 14.68 -16.30 -1.74
N VAL A 24 14.62 -17.48 -2.35
CA VAL A 24 15.54 -18.61 -2.06
C VAL A 24 16.96 -18.29 -2.51
N TRP A 25 17.12 -17.65 -3.67
CA TRP A 25 18.43 -17.27 -4.20
C TRP A 25 19.12 -16.20 -3.35
N THR A 26 18.38 -15.18 -2.89
CA THR A 26 18.94 -14.16 -1.98
C THR A 26 19.27 -14.74 -0.61
N TYR A 27 18.47 -15.68 -0.10
CA TYR A 27 18.75 -16.38 1.16
C TYR A 27 20.05 -17.20 1.10
N SER A 28 20.35 -17.81 -0.05
CA SER A 28 21.55 -18.64 -0.24
C SER A 28 22.87 -17.84 -0.29
N MET A 29 22.83 -16.52 -0.50
CA MET A 29 24.03 -15.68 -0.64
C MET A 29 24.45 -14.98 0.66
N SER A 30 23.54 -14.64 1.58
CA SER A 30 23.89 -14.10 2.90
C SER A 30 22.68 -13.95 3.85
N GLU A 31 22.84 -14.29 5.14
CA GLU A 31 21.80 -14.20 6.19
C GLU A 31 21.33 -12.76 6.50
N TYR A 32 22.05 -11.73 6.05
CA TYR A 32 21.67 -10.33 6.26
C TYR A 32 20.49 -9.85 5.39
N TYR A 33 20.11 -10.58 4.33
CA TYR A 33 19.08 -10.15 3.38
C TYR A 33 17.64 -10.51 3.75
N VAL A 34 17.40 -11.05 4.96
CA VAL A 34 16.05 -11.42 5.43
C VAL A 34 15.08 -10.23 5.38
N TYR A 35 15.55 -9.02 5.67
CA TYR A 35 14.73 -7.80 5.58
C TYR A 35 14.25 -7.51 4.15
N LEU A 36 15.09 -7.76 3.14
CA LEU A 36 14.76 -7.48 1.75
C LEU A 36 13.65 -8.41 1.25
N ILE A 37 13.71 -9.68 1.66
CA ILE A 37 12.68 -10.69 1.39
C ILE A 37 11.36 -10.29 2.07
N ALA A 38 11.42 -9.86 3.33
CA ALA A 38 10.24 -9.39 4.06
C ALA A 38 9.57 -8.19 3.35
N TYR A 39 10.33 -7.21 2.90
CA TYR A 39 9.79 -6.06 2.16
C TYR A 39 9.21 -6.43 0.81
N LEU A 40 9.83 -7.37 0.10
CA LEU A 40 9.38 -7.84 -1.21
C LEU A 40 8.02 -8.55 -1.11
N TRP A 41 7.86 -9.45 -0.14
CA TRP A 41 6.58 -10.13 0.11
C TRP A 41 5.53 -9.19 0.67
N PHE A 42 5.90 -8.31 1.61
CA PHE A 42 4.99 -7.30 2.14
C PHE A 42 4.48 -6.38 1.02
N GLY A 43 5.37 -5.89 0.16
CA GLY A 43 5.00 -5.03 -0.98
C GLY A 43 4.09 -5.74 -1.98
N PHE A 44 4.34 -7.02 -2.28
CA PHE A 44 3.50 -7.80 -3.19
C PHE A 44 2.08 -7.98 -2.64
N VAL A 45 1.95 -8.42 -1.39
CA VAL A 45 0.64 -8.60 -0.73
C VAL A 45 -0.08 -7.27 -0.56
N TYR A 46 0.64 -6.23 -0.13
CA TYR A 46 0.10 -4.89 0.05
C TYR A 46 -0.39 -4.29 -1.28
N GLY A 47 0.38 -4.43 -2.35
CA GLY A 47 -0.01 -3.97 -3.69
C GLY A 47 -1.28 -4.66 -4.20
N MET A 48 -1.39 -5.98 -4.04
CA MET A 48 -2.61 -6.72 -4.40
C MET A 48 -3.84 -6.26 -3.59
N ALA A 49 -3.66 -6.04 -2.27
CA ALA A 49 -4.73 -5.54 -1.42
C ALA A 49 -5.19 -4.12 -1.83
N LEU A 50 -4.25 -3.23 -2.17
CA LEU A 50 -4.56 -1.89 -2.66
C LEU A 50 -5.31 -1.91 -3.98
N GLN A 51 -4.91 -2.78 -4.92
CA GLN A 51 -5.54 -2.92 -6.22
C GLN A 51 -6.98 -3.45 -6.09
N TYR A 52 -7.18 -4.51 -5.29
CA TYR A 52 -8.51 -5.08 -5.06
C TYR A 52 -9.45 -4.08 -4.36
N GLY A 53 -8.94 -3.35 -3.37
CA GLY A 53 -9.72 -2.34 -2.66
C GLY A 53 -9.90 -1.02 -3.41
N ARG A 54 -9.19 -0.82 -4.54
CA ARG A 54 -9.09 0.47 -5.25
C ARG A 54 -8.84 1.64 -4.28
N PHE A 55 -7.95 1.42 -3.31
CA PHE A 55 -7.75 2.31 -2.18
C PHE A 55 -7.11 3.64 -2.60
N CYS A 56 -7.86 4.73 -2.50
CA CYS A 56 -7.42 6.07 -2.86
C CYS A 56 -7.93 7.11 -1.84
N PHE A 57 -7.00 7.73 -1.10
CA PHE A 57 -7.33 8.78 -0.12
C PHE A 57 -8.01 9.99 -0.78
N SER A 58 -7.50 10.44 -1.94
CA SER A 58 -8.08 11.58 -2.68
C SER A 58 -9.53 11.32 -3.11
N SER A 59 -9.83 10.12 -3.64
CA SER A 59 -11.21 9.76 -3.99
C SER A 59 -12.09 9.63 -2.77
N ALA A 60 -11.59 9.09 -1.65
CA ALA A 60 -12.39 8.93 -0.44
C ALA A 60 -12.86 10.28 0.12
N PHE A 61 -12.01 11.31 0.13
CA PHE A 61 -12.43 12.66 0.54
C PHE A 61 -13.39 13.28 -0.47
N ARG A 62 -13.12 13.17 -1.78
CA ARG A 62 -14.02 13.69 -2.81
C ARG A 62 -15.41 13.02 -2.75
N ASP A 63 -15.46 11.71 -2.60
CA ASP A 63 -16.71 10.95 -2.59
C ASP A 63 -17.51 11.21 -1.30
N LEU A 64 -16.83 11.51 -0.19
CA LEU A 64 -17.48 11.91 1.07
C LEU A 64 -18.12 13.30 0.96
N PHE A 65 -17.42 14.28 0.38
CA PHE A 65 -17.92 15.66 0.30
C PHE A 65 -18.83 15.94 -0.91
N ALA A 66 -18.53 15.38 -2.08
CA ALA A 66 -19.24 15.68 -3.32
C ALA A 66 -20.40 14.72 -3.60
N VAL A 67 -20.24 13.42 -3.29
CA VAL A 67 -21.23 12.37 -3.62
C VAL A 67 -22.01 11.91 -2.38
N GLY A 68 -21.46 12.13 -1.18
CA GLY A 68 -22.09 11.73 0.09
C GLY A 68 -22.03 10.21 0.35
N VAL A 69 -21.15 9.46 -0.33
CA VAL A 69 -21.02 8.01 -0.14
C VAL A 69 -19.80 7.70 0.73
N PRO A 70 -19.97 7.34 2.03
CA PRO A 70 -18.85 7.19 2.96
C PRO A 70 -18.13 5.84 2.84
N ARG A 71 -18.48 4.98 1.87
CA ARG A 71 -17.95 3.59 1.75
C ARG A 71 -16.43 3.50 1.85
N MET A 72 -15.70 4.35 1.12
CA MET A 72 -14.23 4.34 1.11
C MET A 72 -13.66 5.05 2.34
N ALA A 73 -14.31 6.11 2.80
CA ALA A 73 -13.89 6.85 3.99
C ALA A 73 -13.97 6.00 5.27
N VAL A 74 -15.02 5.16 5.40
CA VAL A 74 -15.15 4.20 6.50
C VAL A 74 -14.04 3.16 6.47
N GLY A 75 -13.71 2.63 5.28
CA GLY A 75 -12.59 1.69 5.12
C GLY A 75 -11.25 2.27 5.59
N ILE A 76 -10.98 3.54 5.23
CA ILE A 76 -9.78 4.25 5.67
C ILE A 76 -9.80 4.47 7.18
N MET A 77 -10.93 4.89 7.75
CA MET A 77 -11.07 5.10 9.19
C MET A 77 -10.76 3.81 9.97
N ILE A 78 -11.36 2.69 9.57
CA ILE A 78 -11.09 1.38 10.19
C ILE A 78 -9.61 1.01 10.09
N ALA A 79 -9.00 1.19 8.91
CA ALA A 79 -7.57 0.91 8.72
C ALA A 79 -6.68 1.77 9.63
N THR A 80 -6.99 3.05 9.78
CA THR A 80 -6.23 3.95 10.67
C THR A 80 -6.38 3.59 12.15
N ILE A 81 -7.57 3.19 12.59
CA ILE A 81 -7.82 2.77 13.97
C ILE A 81 -7.08 1.46 14.27
N LEU A 82 -7.16 0.47 13.37
CA LEU A 82 -6.44 -0.79 13.52
C LEU A 82 -4.93 -0.56 13.55
N PHE A 83 -4.41 0.31 12.67
CA PHE A 83 -3.00 0.67 12.67
C PHE A 83 -2.59 1.33 13.99
N ALA A 84 -3.36 2.29 14.49
CA ALA A 84 -3.09 2.96 15.76
C ALA A 84 -3.12 1.99 16.95
N PHE A 85 -4.05 1.03 16.95
CA PHE A 85 -4.16 0.00 17.98
C PHE A 85 -2.97 -0.97 17.95
N VAL A 86 -2.59 -1.45 16.78
CA VAL A 86 -1.40 -2.32 16.63
C VAL A 86 -0.14 -1.57 17.02
N ALA A 87 0.01 -0.30 16.61
CA ALA A 87 1.14 0.54 16.96
C ALA A 87 1.25 0.81 18.47
N SER A 88 0.12 1.02 19.16
CA SER A 88 0.12 1.23 20.61
C SER A 88 0.49 -0.04 21.38
N LEU A 89 0.03 -1.22 20.94
CA LEU A 89 0.42 -2.50 21.52
C LEU A 89 1.92 -2.78 21.37
N ILE A 90 2.48 -2.51 20.18
CA ILE A 90 3.91 -2.72 19.92
C ILE A 90 4.77 -1.78 20.79
N THR A 91 4.33 -0.53 20.96
CA THR A 91 4.97 0.43 21.85
C THR A 91 4.89 -0.01 23.31
N ALA A 92 3.76 -0.55 23.75
CA ALA A 92 3.60 -1.08 25.11
C ALA A 92 4.50 -2.30 25.39
N MET A 93 4.80 -3.10 24.37
CA MET A 93 5.71 -4.26 24.47
C MET A 93 7.21 -3.86 24.42
N GLY A 94 7.54 -2.57 24.29
CA GLY A 94 8.93 -2.08 24.27
C GLY A 94 9.72 -2.44 23.01
N LEU A 95 9.05 -3.00 21.98
CA LEU A 95 9.65 -3.41 20.70
C LEU A 95 9.48 -2.32 19.61
N SER A 96 9.07 -1.11 19.99
CA SER A 96 8.80 -0.03 19.06
C SER A 96 10.10 0.63 18.57
N THR A 97 10.41 0.44 17.29
CA THR A 97 11.37 1.28 16.52
C THR A 97 10.70 2.53 15.93
N PHE A 98 9.39 2.70 16.14
CA PHE A 98 8.62 3.80 15.57
C PHE A 98 8.94 5.12 16.28
N HIS A 99 9.58 6.04 15.55
CA HIS A 99 9.80 7.41 16.00
C HIS A 99 8.79 8.34 15.33
N PRO A 100 7.88 8.97 16.09
CA PRO A 100 6.93 9.92 15.52
C PRO A 100 7.69 11.10 14.92
N ALA A 101 7.31 11.49 13.71
CA ALA A 101 7.86 12.68 13.07
C ALA A 101 7.53 13.92 13.93
N PRO A 102 8.47 14.87 14.08
CA PRO A 102 8.23 16.06 14.88
C PRO A 102 7.05 16.85 14.30
N THR A 103 6.04 17.09 15.13
CA THR A 103 4.89 17.93 14.79
C THR A 103 5.37 19.38 14.77
N SER A 104 5.67 19.88 13.56
CA SER A 104 6.11 21.25 13.36
C SER A 104 5.22 21.96 12.36
N VAL A 105 5.27 23.30 12.34
CA VAL A 105 4.54 24.12 11.37
C VAL A 105 4.92 23.74 9.92
N HIS A 106 6.16 23.28 9.71
CA HIS A 106 6.62 22.77 8.41
C HIS A 106 5.83 21.55 7.93
N SER A 107 5.38 20.68 8.84
CA SER A 107 4.54 19.53 8.50
C SER A 107 3.17 19.95 7.97
N ALA A 108 2.59 21.02 8.52
CA ALA A 108 1.33 21.58 8.04
C ALA A 108 1.48 22.21 6.64
N ILE A 109 2.57 22.97 6.43
CA ILE A 109 2.88 23.57 5.13
C ILE A 109 3.15 22.48 4.08
N GLY A 110 3.94 21.46 4.44
CA GLY A 110 4.22 20.32 3.56
C GLY A 110 2.95 19.53 3.22
N GLY A 111 2.05 19.33 4.18
CA GLY A 111 0.76 18.70 3.96
C GLY A 111 -0.14 19.47 2.98
N LEU A 112 -0.16 20.81 3.07
CA LEU A 112 -0.88 21.66 2.12
C LEU A 112 -0.31 21.55 0.70
N ILE A 113 1.01 21.64 0.55
CA ILE A 113 1.68 21.52 -0.76
C ILE A 113 1.45 20.12 -1.34
N PHE A 114 1.56 19.07 -0.53
CA PHE A 114 1.29 17.70 -0.94
C PHE A 114 -0.18 17.51 -1.37
N GLY A 115 -1.12 18.10 -0.63
CA GLY A 115 -2.55 18.12 -0.97
C GLY A 115 -2.81 18.76 -2.34
N ILE A 116 -2.24 19.93 -2.58
CA ILE A 116 -2.33 20.63 -3.86
C ILE A 116 -1.71 19.77 -4.99
N GLY A 117 -0.55 19.17 -4.73
CA GLY A 117 0.10 18.26 -5.68
C GLY A 117 -0.77 17.04 -6.04
N MET A 118 -1.47 16.44 -5.08
CA MET A 118 -2.40 15.33 -5.33
C MET A 118 -3.56 15.72 -6.26
N VAL A 119 -4.04 16.97 -6.19
CA VAL A 119 -5.09 17.46 -7.09
C VAL A 119 -4.56 17.61 -8.52
N PHE A 120 -3.36 18.17 -8.69
CA PHE A 120 -2.73 18.31 -10.00
C PHE A 120 -2.35 16.97 -10.65
N ALA A 121 -1.91 16.00 -9.85
CA ALA A 121 -1.54 14.65 -10.29
C ALA A 121 -2.75 13.69 -10.40
N GLY A 122 -3.99 14.18 -10.32
CA GLY A 122 -5.19 13.36 -10.53
C GLY A 122 -5.33 12.12 -9.62
N GLY A 123 -4.62 12.07 -8.49
CA GLY A 123 -4.39 10.84 -7.74
C GLY A 123 -3.73 11.04 -6.38
N CYS A 124 -3.68 9.97 -5.59
CA CYS A 124 -2.91 9.94 -4.34
C CYS A 124 -1.79 8.89 -4.45
N ALA A 125 -0.83 8.90 -3.53
CA ALA A 125 0.34 8.01 -3.58
C ALA A 125 -0.03 6.53 -3.79
N SER A 126 -0.98 5.99 -3.02
CA SER A 126 -1.42 4.59 -3.17
C SER A 126 -2.11 4.35 -4.51
N GLY A 127 -2.95 5.31 -4.93
CA GLY A 127 -3.67 5.29 -6.20
C GLY A 127 -2.75 5.24 -7.41
N SER A 128 -1.71 6.08 -7.41
CA SER A 128 -0.73 6.14 -8.50
C SER A 128 0.12 4.87 -8.56
N LEU A 129 0.50 4.30 -7.41
CA LEU A 129 1.31 3.08 -7.36
C LEU A 129 0.59 1.87 -7.96
N TYR A 130 -0.65 1.57 -7.52
CA TYR A 130 -1.34 0.39 -8.06
C TYR A 130 -1.75 0.61 -9.52
N LYS A 131 -2.24 1.79 -9.92
CA LYS A 131 -2.64 2.09 -11.31
C LYS A 131 -1.47 1.98 -12.29
N SER A 132 -0.28 2.38 -11.86
CA SER A 132 0.95 2.18 -12.63
C SER A 132 1.23 0.69 -12.86
N GLY A 133 0.99 -0.14 -11.85
CA GLY A 133 1.02 -1.62 -11.98
C GLY A 133 -0.07 -2.20 -12.87
N GLU A 134 -1.22 -1.53 -13.03
CA GLU A 134 -2.29 -1.94 -13.97
C GLU A 134 -2.00 -1.56 -15.43
N GLY A 135 -0.90 -0.83 -15.69
CA GLY A 135 -0.58 -0.30 -17.02
C GLY A 135 -1.43 0.90 -17.44
N ASN A 136 -2.13 1.54 -16.49
CA ASN A 136 -2.96 2.71 -16.74
C ASN A 136 -2.19 3.99 -16.35
N GLY A 137 -1.36 4.51 -17.26
CA GLY A 137 -0.81 5.88 -17.17
C GLY A 137 -1.60 6.83 -18.07
N PRO A 138 -1.91 8.09 -17.69
CA PRO A 138 -1.36 8.93 -16.61
C PRO A 138 -2.39 9.22 -15.49
N ALA A 139 -1.89 9.44 -14.27
CA ALA A 139 -2.53 10.30 -13.28
C ALA A 139 -1.62 11.52 -13.12
#